data_AF-A0A967FCY9-F1
#
_entry.id   AF-A0A967FCY9-F1
#
_cell.length_a   1.000
_cell.length_b   1.000
_cell.length_c   1.000
_cell.angle_alpha   90.00
_cell.angle_beta   90.00
_cell.angle_gamma   90.00
#
_symmetry.space_group_name_H-M   'P 1'
#
loop_
_entity.id
_entity.type
_entity.pdbx_description
1 polymer ?
#
loop_
_entity_poly.entity_id
_entity_poly.type
_entity_poly.pdbx_seq_one_letter_code
_entity_poly.pdbx_strand_id
1 'polypeptide(L)'
;MKNLTEAAHNRLDKYLSQARASLHTCPGVDADEVESDIRAHIETELDGIDEPVSPDNLEAVLERLGSPTQWVPEEEISWWRKMILRLRTGPEDWRLAYISFGLLILGFLIPPSFIVLLPASFIIARAALSEAENPEELKTQKWLIYPSLIIVYVSVLLGLLLWPLGLLFPLAVGLEHTIRESNVWLGDDLYYWRMATSFIIAGLALWWTILGCLLLKWRRFIQMLFKPFTGWFSRKWALILLLIGLALMIPSFGLGIWYWFGLSFLARLR
;
A
#
# COMPACT_ATOMS: atom_id res chain seq x y z
N MET A 1 -36.75 7.66 -14.70
CA MET A 1 -35.41 8.10 -15.13
C MET A 1 -35.33 8.17 -16.65
N LYS A 2 -35.10 9.37 -17.19
CA LYS A 2 -34.84 9.60 -18.62
C LYS A 2 -33.64 8.78 -19.12
N ASN A 3 -33.57 8.57 -20.44
CA ASN A 3 -32.42 7.90 -21.04
C ASN A 3 -31.16 8.79 -20.96
N LEU A 4 -30.28 8.46 -20.02
CA LEU A 4 -28.95 9.06 -19.88
C LEU A 4 -27.99 8.42 -20.88
N THR A 5 -27.07 9.20 -21.44
CA THR A 5 -25.90 8.65 -22.12
C THR A 5 -25.02 7.87 -21.14
N GLU A 6 -24.24 6.88 -21.61
CA GLU A 6 -23.35 6.08 -20.75
C GLU A 6 -22.34 6.94 -19.97
N ALA A 7 -21.83 8.01 -20.60
CA ALA A 7 -20.95 8.98 -19.95
C ALA A 7 -21.66 9.74 -18.82
N ALA A 8 -22.90 10.19 -19.04
CA ALA A 8 -23.70 10.87 -18.03
C ALA A 8 -24.04 9.93 -16.87
N HIS A 9 -24.37 8.66 -17.15
CA HIS A 9 -24.64 7.66 -16.12
C HIS A 9 -23.43 7.42 -15.23
N ASN A 10 -22.26 7.20 -15.82
CA ASN A 10 -21.00 7.03 -15.08
C ASN A 10 -20.65 8.27 -14.22
N ARG A 11 -20.96 9.48 -14.72
CA ARG A 11 -20.74 10.72 -13.97
C ARG A 11 -21.69 10.84 -12.78
N LEU A 12 -22.97 10.53 -12.97
CA LEU A 12 -23.97 10.49 -11.90
C LEU A 12 -23.60 9.49 -10.82
N ASP A 13 -23.22 8.26 -11.19
CA ASP A 13 -22.80 7.22 -10.23
C ASP A 13 -21.57 7.64 -9.42
N LYS A 14 -20.60 8.32 -10.08
CA LYS A 14 -19.44 8.89 -9.39
C LYS A 14 -19.87 9.96 -8.38
N TYR A 15 -20.82 10.82 -8.74
CA TYR A 15 -21.34 11.86 -7.85
C TYR A 15 -22.10 11.26 -6.66
N LEU A 16 -23.02 10.31 -6.90
CA LEU A 16 -23.80 9.65 -5.85
C LEU A 16 -22.91 8.82 -4.90
N SER A 17 -21.90 8.13 -5.43
CA SER A 17 -20.95 7.40 -4.58
C SER A 17 -20.12 8.34 -3.69
N GLN A 18 -19.76 9.54 -4.17
CA GLN A 18 -19.12 10.59 -3.36
C GLN A 18 -20.06 11.15 -2.29
N ALA A 19 -21.33 11.36 -2.62
CA ALA A 19 -22.36 11.80 -1.68
C ALA A 19 -22.55 10.77 -0.57
N ARG A 20 -22.78 9.50 -0.92
CA ARG A 20 -22.94 8.40 0.05
C ARG A 20 -21.72 8.24 0.96
N ALA A 21 -20.51 8.29 0.39
CA ALA A 21 -19.28 8.23 1.17
C ALA A 21 -19.14 9.40 2.16
N SER A 22 -19.64 10.59 1.78
CA SER A 22 -19.62 11.78 2.65
C SER A 22 -20.66 11.67 3.77
N LEU A 23 -21.86 11.18 3.46
CA LEU A 23 -22.99 11.07 4.40
C LEU A 23 -22.87 9.90 5.36
N HIS A 24 -22.23 8.78 4.97
CA HIS A 24 -22.01 7.63 5.87
C HIS A 24 -21.17 7.99 7.12
N THR A 25 -20.52 9.15 7.13
CA THR A 25 -19.80 9.66 8.31
C THR A 25 -20.65 10.45 9.30
N CYS A 26 -21.93 10.70 8.96
CA CYS A 26 -22.88 11.48 9.73
C CYS A 26 -23.97 10.54 10.28
N PRO A 27 -23.93 10.15 11.57
CA PRO A 27 -24.89 9.20 12.12
C PRO A 27 -26.31 9.75 12.20
N GLY A 28 -26.50 11.07 12.04
CA GLY A 28 -27.80 11.74 12.08
C GLY A 28 -28.52 11.86 10.74
N VAL A 29 -27.88 11.46 9.62
CA VAL A 29 -28.44 11.62 8.27
C VAL A 29 -28.54 10.26 7.59
N ASP A 30 -29.74 9.89 7.14
CA ASP A 30 -29.93 8.69 6.33
C ASP A 30 -29.40 8.95 4.92
N ALA A 31 -28.30 8.27 4.58
CA ALA A 31 -27.63 8.44 3.29
C ALA A 31 -28.50 7.97 2.11
N ASP A 32 -29.38 6.99 2.33
CA ASP A 32 -30.24 6.45 1.28
C ASP A 32 -31.42 7.39 0.99
N GLU A 33 -31.94 8.07 2.02
CA GLU A 33 -32.97 9.11 1.89
C GLU A 33 -32.43 10.30 1.08
N VAL A 34 -31.27 10.82 1.46
CA VAL A 34 -30.65 11.95 0.73
C VAL A 34 -30.29 11.57 -0.71
N GLU A 35 -29.83 10.34 -0.95
CA GLU A 35 -29.60 9.85 -2.32
C GLU A 35 -30.89 9.80 -3.14
N SER A 36 -31.99 9.33 -2.55
CA SER A 36 -33.30 9.32 -3.19
C SER A 36 -33.76 10.74 -3.55
N ASP A 37 -33.59 11.70 -2.63
CA ASP A 37 -33.94 13.10 -2.84
C ASP A 37 -33.11 13.75 -3.96
N ILE A 38 -31.80 13.47 -4.00
CA ILE A 38 -30.92 13.95 -5.07
C ILE A 38 -31.37 13.41 -6.43
N ARG A 39 -31.69 12.10 -6.50
CA ARG A 39 -32.18 11.49 -7.75
C ARG A 39 -33.49 12.12 -8.19
N ALA A 40 -34.42 12.33 -7.27
CA ALA A 40 -35.70 12.97 -7.56
C ALA A 40 -35.53 14.42 -8.04
N HIS A 41 -34.61 15.18 -7.42
CA HIS A 41 -34.30 16.54 -7.85
C HIS A 41 -33.68 16.58 -9.25
N ILE A 42 -32.70 15.71 -9.52
CA ILE A 42 -32.08 15.60 -10.85
C ILE A 42 -33.12 15.19 -11.89
N GLU A 43 -34.03 14.27 -11.58
CA GLU A 43 -35.10 13.87 -12.50
C GLU A 43 -36.05 15.03 -12.80
N THR A 44 -36.34 15.88 -11.80
CA THR A 44 -37.18 17.07 -11.95
C THR A 44 -36.49 18.15 -12.79
N GLU A 45 -35.22 18.46 -12.52
CA GLU A 45 -34.44 19.47 -13.26
C GLU A 45 -34.15 19.05 -14.71
N LEU A 46 -34.04 17.75 -14.96
CA LEU A 46 -33.88 17.21 -16.31
C LEU A 46 -35.21 17.10 -17.05
N ASP A 47 -36.35 17.34 -16.40
CA ASP A 47 -37.65 17.28 -17.07
C ASP A 47 -37.78 18.38 -18.13
N GLY A 48 -38.31 18.04 -19.30
CA GLY A 48 -38.33 18.95 -20.46
C GLY A 48 -37.03 19.09 -21.29
N ILE A 49 -35.89 18.51 -20.87
CA ILE A 49 -34.69 18.40 -21.72
C ILE A 49 -34.84 17.23 -22.72
N ASP A 50 -34.40 17.44 -23.96
CA ASP A 50 -34.42 16.43 -25.02
C ASP A 50 -33.59 15.18 -24.66
N GLU A 51 -34.13 14.00 -24.98
CA GLU A 51 -33.45 12.72 -24.79
C GLU A 51 -32.61 12.33 -26.03
N PRO A 52 -31.44 11.70 -25.86
CA PRO A 52 -30.77 11.34 -24.59
C PRO A 52 -30.01 12.52 -23.96
N VAL A 53 -29.98 12.57 -22.62
CA VAL A 53 -29.34 13.67 -21.88
C VAL A 53 -27.81 13.61 -22.03
N SER A 54 -27.23 14.73 -22.49
CA SER A 54 -25.79 14.91 -22.63
C SER A 54 -25.08 15.05 -21.27
N PRO A 55 -23.79 14.69 -21.18
CA PRO A 55 -23.01 14.88 -19.95
C PRO A 55 -22.95 16.34 -19.51
N ASP A 56 -22.91 17.29 -20.46
CA ASP A 56 -22.82 18.73 -20.17
C ASP A 56 -24.09 19.25 -19.47
N ASN A 57 -25.26 18.79 -19.90
CA ASN A 57 -26.53 19.17 -19.26
C ASN A 57 -26.62 18.61 -17.84
N LEU A 58 -26.17 17.37 -17.63
CA LEU A 58 -26.09 16.78 -16.30
C LEU A 58 -25.08 17.53 -15.42
N GLU A 59 -23.91 17.89 -15.95
CA GLU A 59 -22.88 18.62 -15.21
C GLU A 59 -23.38 19.99 -14.75
N ALA A 60 -24.13 20.71 -15.58
CA ALA A 60 -24.77 21.97 -15.19
C ALA A 60 -25.76 21.80 -14.03
N VAL A 61 -26.52 20.70 -13.98
CA VAL A 61 -27.41 20.38 -12.84
C VAL A 61 -26.60 20.02 -11.60
N LEU A 62 -25.55 19.22 -11.74
CA LEU A 62 -24.66 18.85 -10.63
C LEU A 62 -23.92 20.07 -10.05
N GLU A 63 -23.50 21.03 -10.89
CA GLU A 63 -22.90 22.28 -10.44
C GLU A 63 -23.87 23.12 -9.59
N ARG A 64 -25.16 23.15 -9.95
CA ARG A 64 -26.20 23.84 -9.15
C ARG A 64 -26.46 23.17 -7.80
N LEU A 65 -26.41 21.84 -7.77
CA LEU A 65 -26.51 21.05 -6.55
C LEU A 65 -25.33 21.26 -5.59
N GLY A 66 -24.18 21.70 -6.12
CA GLY A 66 -22.97 21.96 -5.36
C GLY A 66 -22.11 20.70 -5.14
N SER A 67 -21.05 20.82 -4.35
CA SER A 67 -20.23 19.65 -4.02
C SER A 67 -20.92 18.81 -2.96
N PRO A 68 -20.95 17.46 -3.07
CA PRO A 68 -21.53 16.60 -2.03
C PRO A 68 -20.93 16.80 -0.64
N THR A 69 -19.72 17.38 -0.57
CA THR A 69 -19.04 17.70 0.69
C THR A 69 -19.68 18.88 1.45
N GLN A 70 -20.45 19.73 0.77
CA GLN A 70 -21.15 20.88 1.36
C GLN A 70 -22.42 20.48 2.12
N TRP A 71 -22.93 19.27 1.91
CA TRP A 71 -24.16 18.78 2.54
C TRP A 71 -23.94 18.20 3.93
N VAL A 72 -22.68 18.09 4.38
CA VAL A 72 -22.35 17.63 5.73
C VAL A 72 -22.41 18.81 6.70
N PRO A 73 -23.28 18.79 7.74
CA PRO A 73 -23.35 19.87 8.72
C PRO A 73 -22.00 20.09 9.39
N GLU A 74 -21.53 21.34 9.47
CA GLU A 74 -20.23 21.64 10.08
C GLU A 74 -20.13 21.18 11.54
N GLU A 75 -21.25 21.09 12.24
CA GLU A 75 -21.33 20.66 13.64
C GLU A 75 -20.99 19.17 13.83
N GLU A 76 -21.32 18.32 12.86
CA GLU A 76 -21.10 16.87 12.92
C GLU A 76 -19.71 16.46 12.43
N ILE A 77 -18.98 17.38 11.80
CA ILE A 77 -17.62 17.13 11.33
C ILE A 77 -16.67 17.00 12.53
N SER A 78 -16.05 15.83 12.67
CA SER A 78 -15.03 15.59 13.69
C SER A 78 -13.94 16.66 13.66
N TRP A 79 -13.43 17.05 14.83
CA TRP A 79 -12.45 18.15 14.94
C TRP A 79 -11.19 17.90 14.09
N TRP A 80 -10.76 16.64 13.95
CA TRP A 80 -9.68 16.24 13.05
C TRP A 80 -10.00 16.55 11.58
N ARG A 81 -11.23 16.26 11.13
CA ARG A 81 -11.67 16.55 9.77
C ARG A 81 -11.82 18.05 9.53
N LYS A 82 -12.27 18.84 10.53
CA LYS A 82 -12.21 20.31 10.47
C LYS A 82 -10.79 20.82 10.27
N MET A 83 -9.82 20.23 10.98
CA MET A 83 -8.42 20.59 10.82
C MET A 83 -7.89 20.24 9.42
N ILE A 84 -8.24 19.06 8.89
CA ILE A 84 -7.90 18.65 7.53
C ILE A 84 -8.56 19.57 6.49
N LEU A 85 -9.84 19.90 6.65
CA LEU A 85 -10.56 20.80 5.75
C LEU A 85 -9.97 22.22 5.77
N ARG A 86 -9.61 22.75 6.95
CA ARG A 86 -8.89 24.03 7.06
C ARG A 86 -7.50 24.00 6.43
N LEU A 87 -6.82 22.85 6.51
CA LEU A 87 -5.56 22.63 5.80
C LEU A 87 -5.76 22.50 4.29
N ARG A 88 -6.96 22.08 3.85
CA ARG A 88 -7.36 21.90 2.45
C ARG A 88 -7.83 23.19 1.77
N THR A 89 -8.56 24.07 2.44
CA THR A 89 -9.17 25.28 1.84
C THR A 89 -8.28 26.54 1.91
N GLY A 90 -6.97 26.36 2.11
CA GLY A 90 -6.03 27.48 2.12
C GLY A 90 -5.63 27.92 0.70
N PRO A 91 -5.31 29.21 0.46
CA PRO A 91 -4.87 29.75 -0.84
C PRO A 91 -3.52 29.20 -1.35
N GLU A 92 -2.94 28.21 -0.68
CA GLU A 92 -1.64 27.62 -0.99
C GLU A 92 -1.74 26.09 -1.01
N ASP A 93 -1.83 25.50 -2.19
CA ASP A 93 -1.93 24.04 -2.41
C ASP A 93 -0.71 23.24 -1.88
N TRP A 94 0.31 23.92 -1.33
CA TRP A 94 1.61 23.34 -0.99
C TRP A 94 1.73 22.96 0.50
N ARG A 95 0.76 23.35 1.33
CA ARG A 95 0.81 23.15 2.79
C ARG A 95 0.99 21.69 3.19
N LEU A 96 0.25 20.77 2.56
CA LEU A 96 0.36 19.33 2.85
C LEU A 96 1.74 18.77 2.49
N ALA A 97 2.33 19.25 1.39
CA ALA A 97 3.67 18.84 0.97
C ALA A 97 4.73 19.31 2.00
N TYR A 98 4.64 20.56 2.47
CA TYR A 98 5.52 21.08 3.51
C TYR A 98 5.36 20.36 4.84
N ILE A 99 4.11 20.08 5.27
CA ILE A 99 3.85 19.35 6.52
C ILE A 99 4.41 17.94 6.43
N SER A 100 4.17 17.22 5.32
CA SER A 100 4.71 15.87 5.13
C SER A 100 6.24 15.87 5.22
N PHE A 101 6.90 16.79 4.54
CA PHE A 101 8.36 16.90 4.55
C PHE A 101 8.91 17.36 5.91
N GLY A 102 8.23 18.30 6.57
CA GLY A 102 8.59 18.75 7.92
C GLY A 102 8.49 17.63 8.96
N LEU A 103 7.43 16.81 8.91
CA LEU A 103 7.28 15.63 9.76
C LEU A 103 8.37 14.59 9.50
N LEU A 104 8.77 14.42 8.23
CA LEU A 104 9.87 13.53 7.86
C LEU A 104 11.17 13.98 8.55
N ILE A 105 11.56 15.24 8.37
CA ILE A 105 12.77 15.81 8.97
C ILE A 105 12.71 15.69 10.50
N LEU A 106 11.59 16.09 11.10
CA LEU A 106 11.41 16.06 12.55
C LEU A 106 11.50 14.65 13.12
N GLY A 107 10.93 13.66 12.41
CA GLY A 107 11.04 12.25 12.75
C GLY A 107 12.49 11.78 12.86
N PHE A 108 13.34 12.16 11.90
CA PHE A 108 14.77 11.82 11.95
C PHE A 108 15.55 12.60 13.01
N LEU A 109 15.15 13.83 13.31
CA LEU A 109 15.86 14.72 14.22
C LEU A 109 15.62 14.37 15.70
N ILE A 110 14.49 13.74 16.02
CA ILE A 110 14.09 13.44 17.41
C ILE A 110 13.86 11.92 17.60
N PRO A 111 14.90 11.08 17.77
CA PRO A 111 14.69 9.67 18.14
C PRO A 111 14.03 9.53 19.52
N PRO A 112 13.07 8.60 19.75
CA PRO A 112 12.57 7.56 18.84
C PRO A 112 11.29 7.96 18.07
N SER A 113 10.98 9.26 17.97
CA SER A 113 9.71 9.75 17.40
C SER A 113 9.48 9.34 15.95
N PHE A 114 10.52 8.96 15.21
CA PHE A 114 10.41 8.42 13.85
C PHE A 114 9.40 7.26 13.74
N ILE A 115 9.19 6.46 14.79
CA ILE A 115 8.20 5.36 14.81
C ILE A 115 6.78 5.88 14.53
N VAL A 116 6.45 7.08 15.00
CA VAL A 116 5.11 7.69 14.85
C VAL A 116 5.12 8.73 13.73
N LEU A 117 6.17 9.55 13.64
CA LEU A 117 6.25 10.65 12.69
C LEU A 117 6.48 10.20 11.24
N LEU A 118 7.18 9.08 11.00
CA LEU A 118 7.33 8.54 9.63
C LEU A 118 6.00 8.05 9.05
N PRO A 119 5.20 7.21 9.75
CA PRO A 119 3.86 6.87 9.28
C PRO A 119 2.96 8.10 9.07
N ALA A 120 3.00 9.07 9.98
CA ALA A 120 2.22 10.31 9.85
C ALA A 120 2.63 11.10 8.60
N SER A 121 3.93 11.29 8.38
CA SER A 121 4.49 11.93 7.18
C SER A 121 4.03 11.23 5.90
N PHE A 122 4.04 9.89 5.90
CA PHE A 122 3.60 9.07 4.77
C PHE A 122 2.11 9.22 4.49
N ILE A 123 1.26 9.20 5.53
CA ILE A 123 -0.19 9.39 5.38
C ILE A 123 -0.49 10.77 4.77
N ILE A 124 0.19 11.82 5.24
CA ILE A 124 0.02 13.18 4.70
C ILE A 124 0.54 13.28 3.26
N ALA A 125 1.68 12.64 2.94
CA ALA A 125 2.17 12.55 1.57
C ALA A 125 1.17 11.86 0.63
N ARG A 126 0.53 10.78 1.11
CA ARG A 126 -0.50 10.05 0.37
C ARG A 126 -1.75 10.90 0.16
N ALA A 127 -2.17 11.64 1.18
CA ALA A 127 -3.30 12.57 1.09
C ALA A 127 -3.04 13.70 0.08
N ALA A 128 -1.83 14.29 0.11
CA ALA A 128 -1.42 15.29 -0.86
C ALA A 128 -1.44 14.75 -2.30
N LEU A 129 -0.99 13.50 -2.50
CA LEU A 129 -1.00 12.85 -3.81
C LEU A 129 -2.41 12.49 -4.30
N SER A 130 -3.34 12.17 -3.40
CA SER A 130 -4.73 11.87 -3.79
C SER A 130 -5.52 13.10 -4.18
N GLU A 131 -5.13 14.29 -3.68
CA GLU A 131 -5.79 15.55 -4.03
C GLU A 131 -5.38 16.08 -5.41
N ALA A 132 -4.14 15.80 -5.83
CA ALA A 132 -3.69 16.20 -7.15
C ALA A 132 -4.38 15.39 -8.25
N GLU A 133 -5.42 15.96 -8.83
CA GLU A 133 -6.19 15.37 -9.92
C GLU A 133 -5.30 15.13 -11.16
N ASN A 134 -4.35 16.05 -11.40
CA ASN A 134 -3.34 15.93 -12.46
C ASN A 134 -1.91 15.79 -11.90
N PRO A 135 -1.19 14.70 -12.20
CA PRO A 135 0.20 14.52 -11.77
C PRO A 135 1.18 15.51 -12.41
N GLU A 136 0.76 16.25 -13.44
CA GLU A 136 1.57 17.29 -14.09
C GLU A 136 1.54 18.63 -13.36
N GLU A 137 0.51 18.93 -12.58
CA GLU A 137 0.41 20.16 -11.80
C GLU A 137 1.36 20.15 -10.59
N LEU A 138 1.71 18.95 -10.11
CA LEU A 138 2.59 18.72 -8.96
C LEU A 138 4.09 18.98 -9.20
N LYS A 139 4.51 19.56 -10.34
CA LYS A 139 5.93 19.59 -10.79
C LYS A 139 6.96 19.79 -9.68
N THR A 140 6.90 20.91 -8.96
CA THR A 140 7.86 21.21 -7.89
C THR A 140 7.53 20.50 -6.58
N GLN A 141 6.24 20.31 -6.29
CA GLN A 141 5.77 19.68 -5.04
C GLN A 141 6.22 18.22 -4.89
N LYS A 142 6.47 17.51 -6.00
CA LYS A 142 6.97 16.12 -5.99
C LYS A 142 8.23 15.96 -5.14
N TRP A 143 9.11 16.94 -5.13
CA TRP A 143 10.36 16.90 -4.35
C TRP A 143 10.15 16.91 -2.84
N LEU A 144 9.02 17.45 -2.36
CA LEU A 144 8.68 17.48 -0.93
C LEU A 144 7.93 16.20 -0.51
N ILE A 145 7.07 15.68 -1.38
CA ILE A 145 6.20 14.53 -1.09
C ILE A 145 6.96 13.20 -1.25
N TYR A 146 7.77 13.06 -2.29
CA TYR A 146 8.35 11.78 -2.69
C TYR A 146 9.36 11.21 -1.68
N PRO A 147 10.23 12.00 -1.02
CA PRO A 147 11.15 11.46 -0.02
C PRO A 147 10.45 10.67 1.08
N SER A 148 9.32 11.19 1.59
CA SER A 148 8.52 10.51 2.62
C SER A 148 7.98 9.17 2.11
N LEU A 149 7.38 9.18 0.92
CA LEU A 149 6.87 7.96 0.29
C LEU A 149 7.98 6.94 0.03
N ILE A 150 9.11 7.37 -0.55
CA ILE A 150 10.25 6.51 -0.89
C ILE A 150 10.82 5.87 0.38
N ILE A 151 11.06 6.65 1.43
CA ILE A 151 11.66 6.13 2.67
C ILE A 151 10.77 5.06 3.29
N VAL A 152 9.45 5.32 3.40
CA VAL A 152 8.53 4.34 3.96
C VAL A 152 8.38 3.12 3.05
N TYR A 153 8.24 3.30 1.73
CA TYR A 153 8.12 2.18 0.81
C TYR A 153 9.38 1.32 0.75
N VAL A 154 10.57 1.93 0.72
CA VAL A 154 11.84 1.20 0.76
C VAL A 154 11.99 0.47 2.09
N SER A 155 11.63 1.09 3.21
CA SER A 155 11.68 0.44 4.53
C SER A 155 10.73 -0.75 4.61
N VAL A 156 9.49 -0.60 4.12
CA VAL A 156 8.50 -1.69 4.04
C VAL A 156 8.98 -2.80 3.11
N LEU A 157 9.57 -2.44 1.96
CA LEU A 157 10.11 -3.42 1.00
C LEU A 157 11.29 -4.19 1.59
N LEU A 158 12.24 -3.50 2.23
CA LEU A 158 13.38 -4.13 2.92
C LEU A 158 12.89 -5.02 4.05
N GLY A 159 11.95 -4.55 4.86
CA GLY A 159 11.29 -5.37 5.88
C GLY A 159 10.66 -6.62 5.26
N LEU A 160 9.86 -6.48 4.21
CA LEU A 160 9.20 -7.61 3.54
C LEU A 160 10.20 -8.60 2.91
N LEU A 161 11.34 -8.12 2.40
CA LEU A 161 12.36 -8.98 1.79
C LEU A 161 13.26 -9.66 2.82
N LEU A 162 13.55 -8.99 3.93
CA LEU A 162 14.57 -9.39 4.91
C LEU A 162 13.99 -9.90 6.24
N TRP A 163 12.71 -9.69 6.54
CA TRP A 163 12.13 -10.14 7.81
C TRP A 163 12.31 -11.64 8.11
N PRO A 164 12.33 -12.59 7.14
CA PRO A 164 12.53 -14.00 7.47
C PRO A 164 13.91 -14.24 8.08
N LEU A 165 14.90 -13.38 7.82
CA LEU A 165 16.21 -13.48 8.48
C LEU A 165 16.08 -13.39 10.00
N GLY A 166 15.15 -12.57 10.51
CA GLY A 166 14.86 -12.48 11.94
C GLY A 166 14.38 -13.80 12.56
N LEU A 167 13.76 -14.69 11.76
CA LEU A 167 13.37 -16.04 12.19
C LEU A 167 14.46 -17.08 11.89
N LEU A 168 15.11 -16.98 10.73
CA LEU A 168 16.09 -17.94 10.26
C LEU A 168 17.38 -17.91 11.10
N PHE A 169 17.81 -16.74 11.57
CA PHE A 169 19.00 -16.63 12.42
C PHE A 169 18.84 -17.37 13.76
N PRO A 170 17.79 -17.11 14.58
CA PRO A 170 17.56 -17.87 15.81
C PRO A 170 17.39 -19.38 15.57
N LEU A 171 16.70 -19.77 14.48
CA LEU A 171 16.53 -21.18 14.12
C LEU A 171 17.87 -21.85 13.78
N ALA A 172 18.77 -21.16 13.07
CA ALA A 172 20.10 -21.68 12.75
C ALA A 172 20.93 -21.87 14.04
N VAL A 173 20.90 -20.91 14.96
CA VAL A 173 21.57 -21.02 16.27
C VAL A 173 20.98 -22.16 17.11
N GLY A 174 19.66 -22.34 17.10
CA GLY A 174 19.02 -23.46 17.79
C GLY A 174 19.44 -24.81 17.22
N LEU A 175 19.53 -24.92 15.89
CA LEU A 175 19.99 -26.12 15.21
C LEU A 175 21.45 -26.45 15.56
N GLU A 176 22.31 -25.43 15.62
CA GLU A 176 23.70 -25.57 16.09
C GLU A 176 23.76 -26.22 17.47
N HIS A 177 22.97 -25.68 18.39
CA HIS A 177 22.98 -26.11 19.77
C HIS A 177 22.59 -27.59 19.87
N THR A 178 21.52 -28.01 19.18
CA THR A 178 21.09 -29.42 19.14
C THR A 178 22.13 -30.33 18.50
N ILE A 179 22.80 -29.90 17.43
CA ILE A 179 23.86 -30.70 16.79
C ILE A 179 25.04 -30.86 17.73
N ARG A 180 25.43 -29.80 18.44
CA ARG A 180 26.55 -29.83 19.39
C ARG A 180 26.28 -30.74 20.59
N GLU A 181 25.05 -30.74 21.10
CA GLU A 181 24.62 -31.64 22.18
C GLU A 181 24.60 -33.12 21.76
N SER A 182 24.33 -33.41 20.48
CA SER A 182 24.26 -34.78 19.97
C SER A 182 25.61 -35.51 19.89
N ASN A 183 26.73 -34.88 20.29
CA ASN A 183 28.10 -35.40 20.18
C ASN A 183 28.51 -35.84 18.76
N VAL A 184 27.75 -35.45 17.73
CA VAL A 184 28.14 -35.59 16.33
C VAL A 184 29.26 -34.58 16.09
N TRP A 185 30.50 -35.03 16.26
CA TRP A 185 31.69 -34.20 16.09
C TRP A 185 31.83 -33.79 14.62
N LEU A 186 31.24 -32.64 14.28
CA LEU A 186 31.61 -31.87 13.10
C LEU A 186 33.04 -31.40 13.33
N GLY A 187 34.02 -32.18 12.87
CA GLY A 187 35.44 -31.92 13.10
C GLY A 187 35.98 -30.61 12.49
N ASP A 188 35.12 -29.77 11.93
CA ASP A 188 35.48 -28.48 11.34
C ASP A 188 34.28 -27.52 11.40
N ASP A 189 34.47 -26.35 12.02
CA ASP A 189 33.46 -25.26 12.09
C ASP A 189 32.98 -24.86 10.68
N LEU A 190 33.83 -25.06 9.67
CA LEU A 190 33.53 -24.78 8.27
C LEU A 190 32.33 -25.58 7.74
N TYR A 191 32.18 -26.85 8.13
CA TYR A 191 31.05 -27.68 7.68
C TYR A 191 29.73 -27.18 8.27
N TYR A 192 29.75 -26.79 9.55
CA TYR A 192 28.60 -26.20 10.21
C TYR A 192 28.16 -24.90 9.52
N TRP A 193 29.07 -23.95 9.30
CA TRP A 193 28.73 -22.68 8.65
C TRP A 193 28.20 -22.86 7.23
N ARG A 194 28.72 -23.83 6.46
CA ARG A 194 28.19 -24.18 5.13
C ARG A 194 26.77 -24.74 5.22
N MET A 195 26.51 -25.62 6.18
CA MET A 195 25.18 -26.16 6.43
C MET A 195 24.21 -25.04 6.84
N ALA A 196 24.54 -24.24 7.86
CA ALA A 196 23.71 -23.15 8.36
C ALA A 196 23.39 -22.11 7.27
N THR A 197 24.41 -21.66 6.52
CA THR A 197 24.20 -20.72 5.40
C THR A 197 23.32 -21.33 4.30
N SER A 198 23.46 -22.62 3.99
CA SER A 198 22.59 -23.29 3.01
C SER A 198 21.13 -23.31 3.45
N PHE A 199 20.84 -23.55 4.74
CA PHE A 199 19.48 -23.49 5.28
C PHE A 199 18.91 -22.08 5.29
N ILE A 200 19.72 -21.07 5.67
CA ILE A 200 19.31 -19.66 5.65
C ILE A 200 18.98 -19.24 4.21
N ILE A 201 19.84 -19.55 3.24
CA ILE A 201 19.60 -19.22 1.83
C ILE A 201 18.37 -19.96 1.31
N ALA A 202 18.22 -21.25 1.62
CA ALA A 202 17.04 -22.02 1.22
C ALA A 202 15.73 -21.45 1.81
N GLY A 203 15.74 -21.06 3.08
CA GLY A 203 14.59 -20.42 3.75
C GLY A 203 14.24 -19.07 3.15
N LEU A 204 15.24 -18.23 2.87
CA LEU A 204 15.04 -16.93 2.22
C LEU A 204 14.53 -17.09 0.78
N ALA A 205 15.07 -18.06 0.04
CA ALA A 205 14.67 -18.39 -1.32
C ALA A 205 13.23 -18.93 -1.39
N LEU A 206 12.83 -19.76 -0.41
CA LEU A 206 11.44 -20.19 -0.25
C LEU A 206 10.52 -18.99 0.02
N TRP A 207 10.91 -18.09 0.91
CA TRP A 207 10.14 -16.87 1.17
C TRP A 207 9.98 -16.01 -0.09
N TRP A 208 11.05 -15.76 -0.85
CA TRP A 208 10.96 -14.99 -2.09
C TRP A 208 10.10 -15.67 -3.15
N THR A 209 10.08 -17.00 -3.19
CA THR A 209 9.17 -17.77 -4.06
C THR A 209 7.70 -17.53 -3.65
N ILE A 210 7.39 -17.62 -2.36
CA ILE A 210 6.06 -17.31 -1.82
C ILE A 210 5.67 -15.87 -2.14
N LEU A 211 6.58 -14.92 -1.92
CA LEU A 211 6.35 -13.51 -2.19
C LEU A 211 6.10 -13.26 -3.69
N GLY A 212 6.88 -13.88 -4.57
CA GLY A 212 6.67 -13.83 -6.02
C GLY A 212 5.28 -14.34 -6.43
N CYS A 213 4.85 -15.47 -5.87
CA CYS A 213 3.50 -16.01 -6.08
C CYS A 213 2.40 -15.05 -5.58
N LEU A 214 2.55 -14.48 -4.38
CA LEU A 214 1.60 -13.51 -3.82
C LEU A 214 1.52 -12.24 -4.68
N LEU A 215 2.65 -11.72 -5.15
CA LEU A 215 2.71 -10.55 -6.03
C LEU A 215 2.03 -10.81 -7.38
N LEU A 216 2.11 -12.04 -7.91
CA LEU A 216 1.37 -12.44 -9.11
C LEU A 216 -0.14 -12.51 -8.87
N LYS A 217 -0.57 -13.05 -7.73
CA LYS A 217 -1.98 -13.23 -7.37
C LYS A 217 -2.67 -11.90 -7.01
N TRP A 218 -2.03 -11.05 -6.23
CA TRP A 218 -2.60 -9.81 -5.67
C TRP A 218 -2.05 -8.54 -6.31
N ARG A 219 -1.65 -8.62 -7.58
CA ARG A 219 -1.05 -7.50 -8.31
C ARG A 219 -1.84 -6.19 -8.21
N ARG A 220 -3.16 -6.23 -8.38
CA ARG A 220 -4.02 -5.03 -8.31
C ARG A 220 -3.93 -4.34 -6.95
N PHE A 221 -3.92 -5.11 -5.88
CA PHE A 221 -3.81 -4.58 -4.52
C PHE A 221 -2.47 -3.89 -4.28
N ILE A 222 -1.37 -4.51 -4.71
CA ILE A 222 -0.03 -3.92 -4.61
C ILE A 222 0.09 -2.64 -5.44
N GLN A 223 -0.50 -2.62 -6.63
CA GLN A 223 -0.53 -1.43 -7.48
C GLN A 223 -1.27 -0.26 -6.82
N MET A 224 -2.35 -0.53 -6.09
CA MET A 224 -3.10 0.47 -5.32
C MET A 224 -2.28 0.99 -4.12
N LEU A 225 -1.62 0.09 -3.40
CA LEU A 225 -0.89 0.42 -2.15
C LEU A 225 0.39 1.23 -2.42
N PHE A 226 1.11 0.93 -3.50
CA PHE A 226 2.39 1.55 -3.86
C PHE A 226 2.29 2.60 -4.98
N LYS A 227 1.09 3.10 -5.31
CA LYS A 227 0.92 4.27 -6.19
C LYS A 227 1.69 5.47 -5.58
N PRO A 228 2.46 6.27 -6.34
CA PRO A 228 2.56 6.35 -7.80
C PRO A 228 3.67 5.50 -8.43
N PHE A 229 4.52 4.84 -7.64
CA PHE A 229 5.74 4.17 -8.15
C PHE A 229 5.47 2.85 -8.88
N THR A 230 4.25 2.32 -8.80
CA THR A 230 3.86 1.03 -9.37
C THR A 230 3.67 1.03 -10.88
N GLY A 231 3.77 2.19 -11.55
CA GLY A 231 3.70 2.28 -13.01
C GLY A 231 4.72 1.38 -13.71
N TRP A 232 5.88 1.16 -13.09
CA TRP A 232 6.94 0.28 -13.62
C TRP A 232 6.85 -1.16 -13.11
N PHE A 233 5.97 -1.43 -12.15
CA PHE A 233 5.78 -2.76 -11.58
C PHE A 233 4.97 -3.65 -12.54
N SER A 234 5.70 -4.28 -13.45
CA SER A 234 5.18 -5.25 -14.41
C SER A 234 5.17 -6.66 -13.83
N ARG A 235 4.35 -7.54 -14.43
CA ARG A 235 4.33 -8.99 -14.15
C ARG A 235 5.73 -9.62 -14.28
N LYS A 236 6.63 -9.00 -15.05
CA LYS A 236 8.01 -9.46 -15.25
C LYS A 236 8.80 -9.45 -13.95
N TRP A 237 8.68 -8.41 -13.11
CA TRP A 237 9.43 -8.32 -11.85
C TRP A 237 9.00 -9.37 -10.84
N ALA A 238 7.70 -9.65 -10.74
CA ALA A 238 7.19 -10.73 -9.88
C ALA A 238 7.66 -12.12 -10.37
N LEU A 239 7.71 -12.34 -11.69
CA LEU A 239 8.28 -13.56 -12.28
C LEU A 239 9.79 -13.66 -12.04
N ILE A 240 10.55 -12.57 -12.18
CA ILE A 240 11.98 -12.54 -11.90
C ILE A 240 12.24 -12.90 -10.43
N LEU A 241 11.50 -12.30 -9.49
CA LEU A 241 11.65 -12.61 -8.07
C LEU A 241 11.34 -14.10 -7.79
N LEU A 242 10.29 -14.64 -8.40
CA LEU A 242 9.92 -16.05 -8.29
C LEU A 242 11.02 -16.96 -8.85
N LEU A 243 11.59 -16.63 -10.02
CA LEU A 243 12.67 -17.39 -10.65
C LEU A 243 13.95 -17.33 -9.81
N ILE A 244 14.30 -16.16 -9.25
CA ILE A 244 15.44 -16.02 -8.34
C ILE A 244 15.24 -16.88 -7.10
N GLY A 245 14.04 -16.85 -6.51
CA GLY A 245 13.67 -17.70 -5.38
C GLY A 245 13.86 -19.18 -5.71
N LEU A 246 13.29 -19.67 -6.81
CA LEU A 246 13.44 -21.06 -7.22
C LEU A 246 14.90 -21.45 -7.53
N ALA A 247 15.63 -20.58 -8.25
CA ALA A 247 17.01 -20.81 -8.64
C ALA A 247 17.97 -20.87 -7.44
N LEU A 248 17.69 -20.13 -6.37
CA LEU A 248 18.47 -20.19 -5.12
C LEU A 248 18.04 -21.35 -4.22
N MET A 249 16.74 -21.69 -4.22
CA MET A 249 16.18 -22.74 -3.36
C MET A 249 16.72 -24.12 -3.75
N ILE A 250 16.71 -24.47 -5.03
CA ILE A 250 17.14 -25.80 -5.53
C ILE A 250 18.57 -26.17 -5.10
N PRO A 251 19.61 -25.36 -5.41
CA PRO A 251 20.99 -25.70 -5.04
C PRO A 251 21.21 -25.64 -3.53
N SER A 252 20.62 -24.66 -2.83
CA SER A 252 20.83 -24.50 -1.39
C SER A 252 20.19 -25.65 -0.60
N PHE A 253 19.00 -26.08 -1.00
CA PHE A 253 18.34 -27.24 -0.42
C PHE A 253 19.07 -28.54 -0.73
N GLY A 254 19.53 -28.72 -1.98
CA GLY A 254 20.34 -29.87 -2.38
C GLY A 254 21.64 -29.98 -1.59
N LEU A 255 22.35 -28.87 -1.39
CA LEU A 255 23.56 -28.81 -0.56
C LEU A 255 23.26 -29.14 0.90
N GLY A 256 22.21 -28.54 1.48
CA GLY A 256 21.82 -28.80 2.87
C GLY A 256 21.49 -30.28 3.12
N ILE A 257 20.73 -30.90 2.21
CA ILE A 257 20.41 -32.34 2.24
C ILE A 257 21.67 -33.20 2.11
N TRP A 258 22.54 -32.87 1.17
CA TRP A 258 23.78 -33.62 0.94
C TRP A 258 24.66 -33.63 2.20
N TYR A 259 24.86 -32.47 2.84
CA TYR A 259 25.60 -32.38 4.09
C TYR A 259 24.93 -33.16 5.22
N TRP A 260 23.59 -33.07 5.35
CA TRP A 260 22.84 -33.81 6.36
C TRP A 260 22.97 -35.33 6.22
N PHE A 261 22.83 -35.87 5.00
CA PHE A 261 23.01 -37.30 4.76
C PHE A 261 24.45 -37.75 4.96
N GLY A 262 25.43 -36.96 4.52
CA GLY A 262 26.85 -37.25 4.76
C GLY A 262 27.18 -37.36 6.25
N LEU A 263 26.67 -36.43 7.06
CA LEU A 263 26.77 -36.46 8.52
C LEU A 263 26.11 -37.72 9.11
N SER A 264 24.87 -38.00 8.70
CA SER A 264 24.10 -39.14 9.21
C SER A 264 24.76 -40.48 8.87
N PHE A 265 25.39 -40.58 7.70
CA PHE A 265 26.10 -41.78 7.28
C PHE A 265 27.39 -41.99 8.08
N LEU A 266 28.19 -40.94 8.27
CA LEU A 266 29.41 -41.01 9.09
C LEU A 266 29.11 -41.35 10.55
N ALA A 267 28.01 -40.82 11.10
CA ALA A 267 27.58 -41.12 12.46
C ALA A 267 27.20 -42.60 12.66
N ARG A 268 26.69 -43.29 11.63
CA ARG A 268 26.34 -44.72 11.69
C ARG A 268 27.54 -45.67 11.54
N LEU A 269 28.66 -45.18 11.02
CA LEU A 269 29.88 -45.97 10.83
C LEU A 269 30.79 -45.99 12.07
N ARG A 270 30.56 -45.09 13.03
CA ARG A 270 31.23 -45.09 14.34
C ARG A 270 30.42 -45.87 15.35
#